data_AF-A0AAE3TE19-F1
#
_entry.id   AF-A0AAE3TE19-F1
#
_cell.length_a   1.000
_cell.length_b   1.000
_cell.length_c   1.000
_cell.angle_alpha   90.00
_cell.angle_beta   90.00
_cell.angle_gamma   90.00
#
_symmetry.space_group_name_H-M   'P 1'
#
loop_
_entity.id
_entity.type
_entity.pdbx_description
1 polymer ?
#
loop_
_entity_poly.entity_id
_entity_poly.type
_entity_poly.pdbx_seq_one_letter_code
_entity_poly.pdbx_strand_id
1 'polypeptide(L)'
;MSIFKNKKTIILFLSLFVYLIWSLIALRSNSNEKFSTAEKIANHKHITINKLKKQFGANEFNGDLKSVINKNVILDTTLINVYECQKEYFLKAEINFNSKEKFYVNLKCTKEIFERATKTKNNHIIIAAKIKNVVQTKIKMIADSLYGTKEILSQMNFLLFGDCLTLIETNYI
;
A
#
# COMPACT_ATOMS: atom_id res chain seq x y z
N MET A 1 44.29 51.41 6.97
CA MET A 1 45.46 51.10 6.11
C MET A 1 46.34 50.14 6.90
N SER A 2 46.61 48.87 6.57
CA SER A 2 46.49 48.09 5.35
C SER A 2 46.44 46.61 5.77
N ILE A 3 45.26 45.99 5.81
CA ILE A 3 45.11 44.53 6.09
C ILE A 3 45.43 43.70 4.82
N PHE A 4 45.60 44.35 3.67
CA PHE A 4 45.87 43.70 2.39
C PHE A 4 47.34 43.85 1.97
N LYS A 5 48.27 43.17 2.67
CA LYS A 5 49.66 43.05 2.18
C LYS A 5 50.13 41.63 1.90
N ASN A 6 49.30 40.63 2.17
CA ASN A 6 49.71 39.25 2.01
C ASN A 6 48.80 38.53 1.01
N LYS A 7 49.25 38.48 -0.26
CA LYS A 7 48.53 37.87 -1.39
C LYS A 7 48.07 36.44 -1.09
N LYS A 8 48.84 35.70 -0.28
CA LYS A 8 48.49 34.33 0.14
C LYS A 8 47.23 34.30 1.01
N THR A 9 47.05 35.24 1.94
CA THR A 9 45.87 35.29 2.82
C THR A 9 44.61 35.64 2.03
N ILE A 10 44.72 36.53 1.03
CA ILE A 10 43.58 36.92 0.18
C ILE A 10 43.09 35.73 -0.66
N ILE A 11 44.03 34.96 -1.23
CA ILE A 11 43.71 33.77 -2.03
C ILE A 11 43.01 32.70 -1.17
N LEU A 12 43.48 32.51 0.08
CA LEU A 12 42.91 31.54 1.02
C LEU A 12 41.49 31.93 1.48
N PHE A 13 41.25 33.22 1.70
CA PHE A 13 39.89 33.71 2.00
C PHE A 13 38.96 33.58 0.79
N LEU A 14 39.45 33.86 -0.43
CA LEU A 14 38.66 33.72 -1.63
C LEU A 14 38.26 32.26 -1.88
N SER A 15 39.19 31.31 -1.70
CA SER A 15 38.90 29.89 -1.93
C SER A 15 37.90 29.34 -0.91
N LEU A 16 38.02 29.74 0.36
CA LEU A 16 37.07 29.36 1.40
C LEU A 16 35.66 29.92 1.12
N PHE A 17 35.58 31.18 0.67
CA PHE A 17 34.31 31.82 0.37
C PHE A 17 33.63 31.19 -0.86
N VAL A 18 34.40 30.87 -1.90
CA VAL A 18 33.89 30.14 -3.07
C VAL A 18 33.40 28.76 -2.66
N TYR A 19 34.13 28.02 -1.83
CA TYR A 19 33.71 26.71 -1.33
C TYR A 19 32.40 26.78 -0.51
N LEU A 20 32.26 27.79 0.36
CA LEU A 20 31.05 28.01 1.16
C LEU A 20 29.86 28.40 0.27
N ILE A 21 30.04 29.25 -0.73
CA ILE A 21 28.98 29.58 -1.69
C ILE A 21 28.60 28.35 -2.52
N TRP A 22 29.58 27.57 -2.99
CA TRP A 22 29.30 26.38 -3.80
C TRP A 22 28.60 25.28 -3.01
N SER A 23 28.95 25.09 -1.73
CA SER A 23 28.24 24.17 -0.84
C SER A 23 26.82 24.64 -0.54
N LEU A 24 26.58 25.94 -0.35
CA LEU A 24 25.24 26.50 -0.22
C LEU A 24 24.40 26.36 -1.50
N ILE A 25 25.00 26.55 -2.67
CA ILE A 25 24.34 26.32 -3.98
C ILE A 25 24.07 24.83 -4.18
N ALA A 26 24.99 23.93 -3.83
CA ALA A 26 24.80 22.49 -3.89
C ALA A 26 23.70 22.01 -2.94
N LEU A 27 23.61 22.56 -1.72
CA LEU A 27 22.49 22.33 -0.81
C LEU A 27 21.16 22.80 -1.40
N ARG A 28 21.14 23.98 -2.05
CA ARG A 28 19.93 24.55 -2.67
C ARG A 28 19.51 23.83 -3.96
N SER A 29 20.46 23.26 -4.70
CA SER A 29 20.18 22.46 -5.90
C SER A 29 19.43 21.16 -5.57
N ASN A 30 19.55 20.66 -4.32
CA ASN A 30 18.82 19.49 -3.85
C ASN A 30 17.44 19.81 -3.24
N SER A 31 17.05 21.09 -3.16
CA SER A 31 15.75 21.52 -2.59
C SER A 31 14.65 21.74 -3.64
N ASN A 32 14.93 21.52 -4.92
CA ASN A 32 13.92 21.62 -5.98
C ASN A 32 13.28 20.25 -6.21
N GLU A 33 12.04 20.13 -5.73
CA GLU A 33 11.03 19.11 -6.03
C GLU A 33 11.42 17.65 -5.82
N LYS A 34 11.30 17.18 -4.58
CA LYS A 34 10.95 15.78 -4.33
C LYS A 34 9.83 15.74 -3.30
N PHE A 35 8.59 15.66 -3.78
CA PHE A 35 7.55 14.91 -3.05
C PHE A 35 8.23 13.69 -2.44
N SER A 36 8.13 13.53 -1.11
CA SER A 36 8.68 12.36 -0.42
C SER A 36 8.22 11.11 -1.16
N THR A 37 9.05 10.07 -1.27
CA THR A 37 8.67 8.82 -1.97
C THR A 37 7.30 8.30 -1.48
N ALA A 38 7.03 8.46 -0.18
CA ALA A 38 5.74 8.15 0.44
C ALA A 38 4.55 8.95 -0.15
N GLU A 39 4.76 10.23 -0.44
CA GLU A 39 3.73 11.12 -0.99
C GLU A 39 3.42 10.80 -2.46
N LYS A 40 4.44 10.39 -3.24
CA LYS A 40 4.24 9.88 -4.61
C LYS A 40 3.43 8.59 -4.64
N ILE A 41 3.72 7.66 -3.73
CA ILE A 41 2.98 6.39 -3.59
C ILE A 41 1.52 6.66 -3.20
N ALA A 42 1.30 7.53 -2.21
CA ALA A 42 -0.04 7.91 -1.77
C ALA A 42 -0.86 8.54 -2.90
N ASN A 43 -0.23 9.43 -3.69
CA ASN A 43 -0.89 10.06 -4.82
C ASN A 43 -1.24 9.05 -5.93
N HIS A 44 -0.31 8.14 -6.27
CA HIS A 44 -0.56 7.09 -7.26
C HIS A 44 -1.71 6.15 -6.83
N LYS A 45 -1.74 5.76 -5.55
CA LYS A 45 -2.84 4.98 -4.96
C LYS A 45 -4.17 5.73 -5.12
N HIS A 46 -4.22 7.01 -4.75
CA HIS A 46 -5.43 7.83 -4.85
C HIS A 46 -5.93 7.96 -6.30
N ILE A 47 -5.02 8.18 -7.27
CA ILE A 47 -5.35 8.21 -8.71
C ILE A 47 -5.93 6.88 -9.16
N THR A 48 -5.31 5.76 -8.77
CA THR A 48 -5.74 4.42 -9.12
C THR A 48 -7.14 4.11 -8.59
N ILE A 49 -7.38 4.42 -7.31
CA ILE A 49 -8.69 4.26 -6.67
C ILE A 49 -9.74 5.10 -7.41
N ASN A 50 -9.47 6.37 -7.71
CA ASN A 50 -10.43 7.24 -8.40
C ASN A 50 -10.76 6.76 -9.82
N LYS A 51 -9.77 6.20 -10.54
CA LYS A 51 -10.00 5.59 -11.84
C LYS A 51 -10.94 4.37 -11.73
N LEU A 52 -10.70 3.50 -10.76
CA LEU A 52 -11.54 2.33 -10.50
C LEU A 52 -12.95 2.73 -10.04
N LYS A 53 -13.10 3.77 -9.21
CA LYS A 53 -14.40 4.31 -8.76
C LYS A 53 -15.27 4.68 -9.96
N LYS A 54 -14.70 5.43 -10.91
CA LYS A 54 -15.38 5.85 -12.14
C LYS A 54 -15.69 4.67 -13.07
N GLN A 55 -14.74 3.76 -13.25
CA GLN A 55 -14.87 2.65 -14.20
C GLN A 55 -15.93 1.63 -13.76
N PHE A 56 -15.99 1.30 -12.47
CA PHE A 56 -16.85 0.22 -11.96
C PHE A 56 -18.04 0.70 -11.14
N GLY A 57 -18.25 2.02 -11.00
CA GLY A 57 -19.29 2.58 -10.12
C GLY A 57 -19.13 2.09 -8.68
N ALA A 58 -17.88 1.96 -8.22
CA ALA A 58 -17.53 1.32 -6.96
C ALA A 58 -17.15 2.35 -5.90
N ASN A 59 -17.38 2.01 -4.63
CA ASN A 59 -16.90 2.80 -3.50
C ASN A 59 -15.73 2.10 -2.81
N GLU A 60 -14.88 2.86 -2.14
CA GLU A 60 -13.80 2.31 -1.34
C GLU A 60 -14.35 1.64 -0.08
N PHE A 61 -13.77 0.51 0.28
CA PHE A 61 -14.18 -0.22 1.49
C PHE A 61 -13.88 0.60 2.74
N ASN A 62 -14.90 0.77 3.57
CA ASN A 62 -14.87 1.59 4.78
C ASN A 62 -15.16 0.77 6.06
N GLY A 63 -15.17 -0.56 5.98
CA GLY A 63 -15.51 -1.43 7.10
C GLY A 63 -17.00 -1.71 7.29
N ASP A 64 -17.91 -1.01 6.61
CA ASP A 64 -19.34 -1.27 6.72
C ASP A 64 -19.77 -2.50 5.89
N LEU A 65 -19.89 -3.64 6.59
CA LEU A 65 -20.25 -4.92 6.00
C LEU A 65 -21.65 -4.96 5.36
N LYS A 66 -22.59 -4.12 5.80
CA LYS A 66 -23.95 -4.13 5.25
C LYS A 66 -24.00 -3.43 3.90
N SER A 67 -23.26 -2.34 3.74
CA SER A 67 -23.29 -1.56 2.51
C SER A 67 -22.49 -2.18 1.36
N VAL A 68 -21.65 -3.18 1.62
CA VAL A 68 -20.77 -3.82 0.62
C VAL A 68 -21.41 -5.02 -0.07
N ILE A 69 -22.41 -5.66 0.53
CA ILE A 69 -23.06 -6.85 -0.06
C ILE A 69 -23.78 -6.47 -1.36
N ASN A 70 -23.53 -7.25 -2.40
CA ASN A 70 -23.99 -7.10 -3.77
C ASN A 70 -23.58 -5.80 -4.47
N LYS A 71 -22.60 -5.07 -3.94
CA LYS A 71 -22.06 -3.85 -4.54
C LYS A 71 -20.63 -4.04 -5.04
N ASN A 72 -20.26 -3.18 -5.98
CA ASN A 72 -18.88 -3.07 -6.42
C ASN A 72 -18.11 -2.23 -5.39
N VAL A 73 -16.97 -2.75 -4.95
CA VAL A 73 -16.16 -2.17 -3.89
C VAL A 73 -14.70 -2.19 -4.32
N ILE A 74 -13.95 -1.16 -3.94
CA ILE A 74 -12.51 -1.07 -4.12
C ILE A 74 -11.85 -1.42 -2.80
N LEU A 75 -10.91 -2.36 -2.88
CA LEU A 75 -10.21 -2.94 -1.77
C LEU A 75 -8.72 -2.65 -1.93
N ASP A 76 -8.12 -1.94 -0.97
CA ASP A 76 -6.68 -1.97 -0.79
C ASP A 76 -6.33 -3.25 -0.05
N THR A 77 -5.51 -4.10 -0.66
CA THR A 77 -5.25 -5.44 -0.15
C THR A 77 -3.80 -5.85 -0.21
N THR A 78 -3.45 -6.80 0.64
CA THR A 78 -2.22 -7.57 0.57
C THR A 78 -2.56 -8.99 0.14
N LEU A 79 -2.06 -9.40 -1.01
CA LEU A 79 -2.24 -10.71 -1.59
C LEU A 79 -1.63 -11.78 -0.68
N ILE A 80 -2.43 -12.80 -0.36
CA ILE A 80 -2.01 -13.94 0.47
C ILE A 80 -1.75 -15.15 -0.43
N ASN A 81 -2.70 -15.46 -1.32
CA ASN A 81 -2.61 -16.63 -2.17
C ASN A 81 -3.46 -16.47 -3.44
N VAL A 82 -3.06 -17.15 -4.50
CA VAL A 82 -3.82 -17.32 -5.74
C VAL A 82 -3.86 -18.81 -6.04
N TYR A 83 -5.04 -19.38 -6.28
CA TYR A 83 -5.18 -20.83 -6.45
C TYR A 83 -6.28 -21.18 -7.45
N GLU A 84 -6.14 -22.37 -8.05
CA GLU A 84 -7.14 -22.96 -8.92
C GLU A 84 -7.85 -24.10 -8.16
N CYS A 85 -9.17 -24.15 -8.23
CA CYS A 85 -9.98 -25.22 -7.66
C CYS A 85 -11.11 -25.58 -8.62
N GLN A 86 -11.22 -26.86 -9.00
CA GLN A 86 -12.27 -27.35 -9.90
C GLN A 86 -12.39 -26.55 -11.22
N LYS A 87 -11.26 -26.15 -11.82
CA LYS A 87 -11.20 -25.30 -13.03
C LYS A 87 -11.69 -23.87 -12.85
N GLU A 88 -11.86 -23.43 -11.60
CA GLU A 88 -12.16 -22.04 -11.26
C GLU A 88 -10.96 -21.39 -10.57
N TYR A 89 -10.77 -20.10 -10.82
CA TYR A 89 -9.61 -19.35 -10.35
C TYR A 89 -10.00 -18.46 -9.19
N PHE A 90 -9.20 -18.47 -8.12
CA PHE A 90 -9.48 -17.73 -6.91
C PHE A 90 -8.28 -16.92 -6.45
N LEU A 91 -8.57 -15.79 -5.80
CA LEU A 91 -7.62 -14.90 -5.17
C LEU A 91 -8.02 -14.67 -3.71
N LYS A 92 -7.09 -14.93 -2.80
CA LYS A 92 -7.24 -14.65 -1.37
C LYS A 92 -6.31 -13.51 -0.95
N ALA A 93 -6.86 -12.51 -0.28
CA ALA A 93 -6.10 -11.35 0.17
C ALA A 93 -6.60 -10.82 1.52
N GLU A 94 -5.74 -10.14 2.28
CA GLU A 94 -6.10 -9.35 3.45
C GLU A 94 -6.43 -7.93 3.02
N ILE A 95 -7.52 -7.35 3.52
CA ILE A 95 -7.87 -5.95 3.27
C ILE A 95 -7.07 -5.08 4.26
N ASN A 96 -6.30 -4.15 3.72
CA ASN A 96 -5.51 -3.19 4.46
C ASN A 96 -6.42 -2.08 5.00
N PHE A 97 -7.14 -2.36 6.08
CA PHE A 97 -8.03 -1.43 6.76
C PHE A 97 -7.59 -1.22 8.20
N ASN A 98 -7.50 0.03 8.64
CA ASN A 98 -7.04 0.37 9.99
C ASN A 98 -8.15 0.10 11.02
N SER A 99 -8.23 -1.15 11.45
CA SER A 99 -9.26 -1.68 12.33
C SER A 99 -8.68 -2.73 13.27
N LYS A 100 -9.30 -2.91 14.45
CA LYS A 100 -8.98 -4.02 15.37
C LYS A 100 -9.38 -5.37 14.79
N GLU A 101 -10.43 -5.39 13.96
CA GLU A 101 -10.92 -6.56 13.24
C GLU A 101 -10.14 -6.74 11.94
N LYS A 102 -9.87 -7.99 11.58
CA LYS A 102 -9.22 -8.33 10.32
C LYS A 102 -10.23 -8.70 9.26
N PHE A 103 -10.04 -8.17 8.06
CA PHE A 103 -10.90 -8.42 6.92
C PHE A 103 -10.12 -9.16 5.85
N TYR A 104 -10.66 -10.27 5.37
CA TYR A 104 -10.08 -11.09 4.32
C TYR A 104 -11.08 -11.21 3.19
N VAL A 105 -10.57 -11.37 1.97
CA VAL A 105 -11.39 -11.63 0.79
C VAL A 105 -11.00 -12.94 0.15
N ASN A 106 -11.99 -13.65 -0.39
CA ASN A 106 -11.82 -14.78 -1.27
C ASN A 106 -12.66 -14.54 -2.53
N LEU A 107 -11.99 -14.17 -3.62
CA LEU A 107 -12.62 -13.66 -4.83
C LEU A 107 -12.44 -14.66 -5.96
N LYS A 108 -13.53 -14.96 -6.66
CA LYS A 108 -13.49 -15.70 -7.92
C LYS A 108 -13.02 -14.77 -9.03
N CYS A 109 -12.02 -15.19 -9.79
CA CYS A 109 -11.38 -14.42 -10.84
C CYS A 109 -11.61 -15.06 -12.21
N THR A 110 -11.52 -14.26 -13.27
CA THR A 110 -11.30 -14.79 -14.62
C THR A 110 -9.86 -15.31 -14.74
N LYS A 111 -9.61 -16.18 -15.72
CA LYS A 111 -8.27 -16.70 -16.02
C LYS A 111 -7.26 -15.58 -16.27
N GLU A 112 -7.64 -14.53 -17.00
CA GLU A 112 -6.78 -13.38 -17.27
C GLU A 112 -6.40 -12.60 -16.00
N ILE A 113 -7.35 -12.42 -15.08
CA ILE A 113 -7.08 -11.76 -13.79
C ILE A 113 -6.16 -12.65 -12.94
N PHE A 114 -6.40 -13.96 -12.93
CA PHE A 114 -5.57 -14.94 -12.23
C PHE A 114 -4.12 -14.94 -12.75
N GLU A 115 -3.91 -14.99 -14.05
CA GLU A 115 -2.56 -14.94 -14.65
C GLU A 115 -1.84 -13.62 -14.41
N ARG A 116 -2.58 -12.50 -14.29
CA ARG A 116 -1.99 -11.23 -13.86
C ARG A 116 -1.59 -11.29 -12.39
N ALA A 117 -2.43 -11.86 -11.52
CA ALA A 117 -2.16 -12.00 -10.09
C ALA A 117 -0.93 -12.87 -9.81
N THR A 118 -0.70 -13.93 -10.58
CA THR A 118 0.48 -14.80 -10.37
C THR A 118 1.79 -14.16 -10.82
N LYS A 119 1.72 -13.09 -11.63
CA LYS A 119 2.88 -12.36 -12.15
C LYS A 119 3.20 -11.08 -11.36
N THR A 120 2.41 -10.73 -10.35
CA THR A 120 2.67 -9.55 -9.51
C THR A 120 3.98 -9.75 -8.74
N LYS A 121 4.81 -8.70 -8.67
CA LYS A 121 6.08 -8.73 -7.94
C LYS A 121 5.90 -8.31 -6.49
N ASN A 122 4.89 -7.49 -6.23
CA ASN A 122 4.49 -7.01 -4.93
C ASN A 122 3.17 -7.65 -4.51
N ASN A 123 3.07 -7.97 -3.22
CA ASN A 123 1.84 -8.48 -2.64
C ASN A 123 0.80 -7.36 -2.44
N HIS A 124 1.17 -6.08 -2.47
CA HIS A 124 0.21 -4.99 -2.34
C HIS A 124 -0.53 -4.70 -3.65
N ILE A 125 -1.83 -4.99 -3.66
CA ILE A 125 -2.69 -4.85 -4.84
C ILE A 125 -4.00 -4.13 -4.49
N ILE A 126 -4.47 -3.29 -5.41
CA ILE A 126 -5.78 -2.66 -5.34
C ILE A 126 -6.73 -3.46 -6.22
N ILE A 127 -7.83 -3.92 -5.64
CA ILE A 127 -8.80 -4.80 -6.29
C ILE A 127 -10.13 -4.07 -6.40
N ALA A 128 -10.79 -4.14 -7.56
CA ALA A 128 -12.22 -3.88 -7.65
C ALA A 128 -12.96 -5.22 -7.63
N ALA A 129 -13.91 -5.39 -6.72
CA ALA A 129 -14.62 -6.64 -6.51
C ALA A 129 -16.11 -6.41 -6.30
N LYS A 130 -16.93 -7.39 -6.69
CA LYS A 130 -18.33 -7.45 -6.29
C LYS A 130 -18.47 -8.42 -5.13
N ILE A 131 -18.72 -7.91 -3.93
CA ILE A 131 -18.89 -8.75 -2.74
C ILE A 131 -20.30 -9.33 -2.76
N LYS A 132 -20.42 -10.65 -2.60
CA LYS A 132 -21.70 -11.38 -2.61
C LYS A 132 -22.10 -11.86 -1.22
N ASN A 133 -21.11 -12.20 -0.40
CA ASN A 133 -21.36 -12.77 0.91
C ASN A 133 -20.29 -12.34 1.91
N VAL A 134 -20.65 -12.32 3.19
CA VAL A 134 -19.75 -12.02 4.31
C VAL A 134 -19.97 -13.08 5.38
N VAL A 135 -18.89 -13.73 5.79
CA VAL A 135 -18.90 -14.71 6.87
C VAL A 135 -18.07 -14.15 8.02
N GLN A 136 -18.66 -14.14 9.22
CA GLN A 136 -17.95 -13.80 10.44
C GLN A 136 -17.31 -15.05 11.02
N THR A 137 -16.02 -14.97 11.34
CA THR A 137 -15.26 -16.05 11.96
C THR A 137 -14.57 -15.54 13.21
N LYS A 138 -14.62 -16.34 14.28
CA LYS A 138 -13.93 -16.05 15.52
C LYS A 138 -12.69 -16.93 15.57
N ILE A 139 -11.51 -16.34 15.39
CA ILE A 139 -10.27 -17.08 15.55
C ILE A 139 -9.88 -16.99 17.02
N LYS A 140 -9.76 -18.16 17.65
CA LYS A 140 -9.13 -18.30 18.97
C LYS A 140 -7.68 -18.70 18.74
N MET A 141 -6.77 -17.77 18.98
CA MET A 141 -5.34 -18.07 19.05
C MET A 141 -5.00 -18.38 20.50
N ILE A 142 -4.35 -19.51 20.72
CA ILE A 142 -3.75 -19.85 22.01
C ILE A 142 -2.29 -19.45 21.86
N ALA A 143 -1.91 -18.36 22.50
CA ALA A 143 -0.51 -17.98 22.61
C ALA A 143 0.08 -18.74 23.80
N ASP A 144 1.12 -19.51 23.55
CA ASP A 144 1.94 -20.07 24.64
C ASP A 144 2.73 -18.90 25.24
N SER A 145 2.37 -18.48 26.46
CA SER A 145 3.19 -17.50 27.18
C SER A 145 4.44 -18.18 27.71
N LEU A 146 5.55 -17.43 27.72
CA LEU A 146 6.79 -17.83 28.38
C LEU A 146 6.61 -18.10 29.89
N TYR A 147 5.49 -17.68 30.47
CA TYR A 147 5.16 -17.81 31.89
C TYR A 147 4.19 -18.97 32.19
N GLY A 148 3.90 -19.84 31.22
CA GLY A 148 3.09 -21.04 31.42
C GLY A 148 1.58 -20.80 31.55
N THR A 149 1.12 -19.57 31.41
CA THR A 149 -0.31 -19.23 31.28
C THR A 149 -0.71 -19.19 29.81
N LYS A 150 -1.77 -19.91 29.43
CA LYS A 150 -2.30 -19.86 28.06
C LYS A 150 -3.14 -18.60 27.90
N GLU A 151 -2.67 -17.66 27.09
CA GLU A 151 -3.47 -16.49 26.76
C GLU A 151 -4.34 -16.81 25.54
N ILE A 152 -5.66 -16.76 25.73
CA ILE A 152 -6.61 -16.96 24.63
C ILE A 152 -6.90 -15.60 24.01
N LEU A 153 -6.19 -15.29 22.94
CA LEU A 153 -6.48 -14.12 22.11
C LEU A 153 -7.62 -14.48 21.16
N SER A 154 -8.76 -13.82 21.36
CA SER A 154 -9.94 -13.97 20.50
C SER A 154 -10.05 -12.74 19.60
N GLN A 155 -9.76 -12.88 18.31
CA GLN A 155 -9.99 -11.84 17.31
C GLN A 155 -11.15 -12.20 16.38
N MET A 156 -12.00 -11.21 16.09
CA MET A 156 -13.06 -11.33 15.10
C MET A 156 -12.48 -11.03 13.72
N ASN A 157 -12.68 -11.96 12.81
CA ASN A 157 -12.23 -11.87 11.42
C ASN A 157 -13.44 -12.02 10.50
N PHE A 158 -13.50 -11.17 9.48
CA PHE A 158 -14.52 -11.23 8.46
C PHE A 158 -13.94 -11.76 7.15
N LEU A 159 -14.62 -12.74 6.56
CA LEU A 159 -14.26 -13.30 5.27
C LEU A 159 -15.32 -12.92 4.25
N LEU A 160 -14.94 -12.08 3.30
CA LEU A 160 -15.79 -11.58 2.23
C LEU A 160 -15.60 -12.46 1.00
N PHE A 161 -16.70 -12.92 0.41
CA PHE A 161 -16.69 -13.73 -0.81
C PHE A 161 -17.33 -12.94 -1.94
N GLY A 162 -16.78 -13.08 -3.15
CA GLY A 162 -17.27 -12.30 -4.28
C GLY A 162 -16.59 -12.65 -5.59
N ASP A 163 -16.79 -11.77 -6.58
CA ASP A 163 -16.12 -11.84 -7.87
C ASP A 163 -15.08 -10.72 -7.97
N CYS A 164 -13.90 -11.04 -8.48
CA CYS A 164 -12.88 -10.07 -8.84
C CYS A 164 -13.19 -9.49 -10.21
N LEU A 165 -13.32 -8.16 -10.28
CA LEU A 165 -13.57 -7.42 -11.52
C LEU A 165 -12.25 -7.01 -12.18
N THR A 166 -11.28 -6.57 -11.39
CA THR A 166 -9.91 -6.30 -11.83
C THR A 166 -8.97 -6.19 -10.63
N LEU A 167 -7.67 -6.29 -10.91
CA LEU A 167 -6.60 -5.99 -9.96
C LEU A 167 -5.57 -5.06 -10.60
N ILE A 168 -4.96 -4.22 -9.77
CA ILE A 168 -3.85 -3.33 -10.13
C ILE A 168 -2.78 -3.47 -9.05
N GLU A 169 -1.56 -3.80 -9.47
CA GLU A 169 -0.40 -3.84 -8.59
C GLU A 169 0.03 -2.42 -8.21
N THR A 170 0.30 -2.21 -6.92
CA THR A 170 0.84 -0.93 -6.45
C THR A 170 2.36 -1.03 -6.42
N ASN A 171 3.02 -0.44 -7.41
CA ASN A 171 4.48 -0.34 -7.42
C ASN A 171 4.91 0.73 -6.42
N TYR A 172 5.64 0.30 -5.38
CA TYR A 172 6.50 1.20 -4.63
C TYR A 172 7.75 1.40 -5.51
N ILE A 173 7.82 2.55 -6.20
CA ILE A 173 9.01 2.96 -6.97
C ILE A 173 10.07 3.45 -6.00
#